data_AF-A0A7D9DBN5-F1
#
_entry.id   AF-A0A7D9DBN5-F1
#
_cell.length_a   1.000
_cell.length_b   1.000
_cell.length_c   1.000
_cell.angle_alpha   90.00
_cell.angle_beta   90.00
_cell.angle_gamma   90.00
#
_symmetry.space_group_name_H-M   'P 1'
#
loop_
_entity.id
_entity.type
_entity.pdbx_description
1 polymer ?
#
loop_
_entity_poly.entity_id
_entity_poly.type
_entity_poly.pdbx_seq_one_letter_code
_entity_poly.pdbx_strand_id
1 'polypeptide(L)'
;MASSFRKKSHRGRGSYPAGTKISLHNNQLLISTGVPSLDGLLGGGLAVGTVLLVEEDNYACYANTLFKCFLAEGVASRHSLFLATALQDPHEIWKNLPCAVDDLNATSKVPPEGDNSMKIAWRYENMPKVESNPTAVKFGHFFDFTRTVDVARMNKVSKYEYRSRDNWSEEAEKPSSRSRSLLNPEYQNLLNSIKKVVDENGHSTSNKELKDGTILRIAIQSVESPLWCNHGDDDYSLTVFLYYLRGILRFSYAVCLITLPSHISQVPSSFCTSRKVLNSCFYCCAIRLKIYTFVKLL
;
A
#
# COMPACT_ATOMS: atom_id res chain seq x y z
N MET A 1 -12.83 -38.46 -40.55
CA MET A 1 -13.40 -37.98 -39.27
C MET A 1 -12.87 -36.58 -39.01
N ALA A 2 -13.71 -35.54 -39.15
CA ALA A 2 -13.31 -34.17 -38.90
C ALA A 2 -13.42 -33.87 -37.39
N SER A 3 -12.31 -33.42 -36.80
CA SER A 3 -12.23 -33.00 -35.40
C SER A 3 -13.24 -31.88 -35.12
N SER A 4 -14.20 -32.13 -34.23
CA SER A 4 -15.28 -31.21 -33.86
C SER A 4 -14.88 -30.24 -32.72
N PHE A 5 -13.59 -29.90 -32.62
CA PHE A 5 -13.12 -28.91 -31.67
C PHE A 5 -13.58 -27.51 -32.07
N ARG A 6 -14.79 -27.14 -31.63
CA ARG A 6 -15.22 -25.74 -31.59
C ARG A 6 -14.47 -25.06 -30.45
N LYS A 7 -13.58 -24.12 -30.80
CA LYS A 7 -13.04 -23.13 -29.86
C LYS A 7 -14.22 -22.42 -29.23
N LYS A 8 -14.49 -22.67 -27.94
CA LYS A 8 -15.48 -21.89 -27.18
C LYS A 8 -15.09 -20.43 -27.34
N SER A 9 -15.99 -19.65 -27.95
CA SER A 9 -15.93 -18.19 -27.92
C SER A 9 -15.58 -17.76 -26.50
N HIS A 10 -14.63 -16.84 -26.38
CA HIS A 10 -14.11 -16.32 -25.12
C HIS A 10 -15.31 -15.85 -24.28
N ARG A 11 -15.84 -16.72 -23.40
CA ARG A 11 -16.67 -16.27 -22.28
C ARG A 11 -15.81 -15.21 -21.62
N GLY A 12 -16.27 -13.96 -21.66
CA GLY A 12 -15.47 -12.78 -21.33
C GLY A 12 -14.61 -13.07 -20.11
N ARG A 13 -13.29 -12.86 -20.23
CA ARG A 13 -12.40 -12.83 -19.07
C ARG A 13 -13.13 -12.02 -18.00
N GLY A 14 -13.37 -12.61 -16.83
CA GLY A 14 -13.95 -11.86 -15.71
C GLY A 14 -13.18 -10.56 -15.58
N SER A 15 -13.88 -9.43 -15.59
CA SER A 15 -13.22 -8.14 -15.49
C SER A 15 -12.74 -7.98 -14.06
N TYR A 16 -11.44 -8.18 -13.85
CA TYR A 16 -10.82 -7.89 -12.57
C TYR A 16 -10.79 -6.37 -12.35
N PRO A 17 -10.73 -5.91 -11.09
CA PRO A 17 -10.51 -4.50 -10.78
C PRO A 17 -9.33 -3.93 -11.58
N ALA A 18 -9.44 -2.67 -12.01
CA ALA A 18 -8.32 -1.99 -12.67
C ALA A 18 -7.07 -2.01 -11.76
N GLY A 19 -5.87 -1.99 -12.33
CA GLY A 19 -4.63 -2.01 -11.54
C GLY A 19 -4.34 -3.32 -10.79
N THR A 20 -5.06 -4.40 -11.13
CA THR A 20 -4.83 -5.74 -10.56
C THR A 20 -4.35 -6.73 -11.61
N LYS A 21 -3.61 -7.75 -11.18
CA LYS A 21 -3.28 -8.92 -12.01
C LYS A 21 -3.43 -10.21 -11.21
N ILE A 22 -3.66 -11.32 -11.88
CA ILE A 22 -3.63 -12.63 -11.23
C ILE A 22 -2.18 -13.13 -11.19
N SER A 23 -1.76 -13.56 -10.01
CA SER A 23 -0.53 -14.33 -9.83
C SER A 23 -0.62 -15.68 -10.53
N LEU A 24 0.36 -16.00 -11.37
CA LEU A 24 0.43 -17.30 -12.05
C LEU A 24 0.74 -18.46 -11.09
N HIS A 25 1.33 -18.18 -9.93
CA HIS A 25 1.78 -19.21 -8.99
C HIS A 25 0.68 -19.71 -8.07
N ASN A 26 -0.22 -18.83 -7.64
CA ASN A 26 -1.21 -19.15 -6.60
C ASN A 26 -2.62 -18.62 -6.92
N ASN A 27 -2.85 -18.09 -8.13
CA ASN A 27 -4.12 -17.52 -8.57
C ASN A 27 -4.68 -16.42 -7.66
N GLN A 28 -3.84 -15.80 -6.83
CA GLN A 28 -4.24 -14.66 -6.00
C GLN A 28 -4.24 -13.38 -6.82
N LEU A 29 -5.14 -12.47 -6.46
CA LEU A 29 -5.18 -11.13 -7.03
C LEU A 29 -4.04 -10.31 -6.43
N LEU A 30 -3.20 -9.73 -7.29
CA LEU A 30 -2.06 -8.89 -6.92
C LEU A 30 -2.33 -7.44 -7.28
N ILE A 31 -1.80 -6.52 -6.47
CA ILE A 31 -1.69 -5.08 -6.74
C ILE A 31 -0.24 -4.64 -6.77
N SER A 32 0.08 -3.59 -7.53
CA SER A 32 1.42 -3.00 -7.50
C SER A 32 1.65 -2.24 -6.20
N THR A 33 2.86 -2.32 -5.66
CA THR A 33 3.36 -1.49 -4.56
C THR A 33 3.58 -0.03 -4.96
N GLY A 34 3.56 0.28 -6.27
CA GLY A 34 4.02 1.55 -6.82
C GLY A 34 5.53 1.61 -7.05
N VAL A 35 6.25 0.52 -6.75
CA VAL A 35 7.69 0.38 -7.01
C VAL A 35 7.92 -0.93 -7.76
N PRO A 36 8.12 -0.89 -9.09
CA PRO A 36 8.22 -2.11 -9.91
C PRO A 36 9.32 -3.08 -9.48
N SER A 37 10.45 -2.57 -8.95
CA SER A 37 11.52 -3.42 -8.42
C SER A 37 11.12 -4.17 -7.15
N LEU A 38 10.34 -3.54 -6.27
CA LEU A 38 9.78 -4.18 -5.09
C LEU A 38 8.73 -5.22 -5.49
N ASP A 39 7.88 -4.91 -6.47
CA ASP A 39 6.91 -5.88 -7.00
C ASP A 39 7.62 -7.15 -7.52
N GLY A 40 8.73 -6.99 -8.25
CA GLY A 40 9.55 -8.12 -8.70
C GLY A 40 10.06 -8.98 -7.54
N LEU A 41 10.55 -8.35 -6.47
CA LEU A 41 11.02 -9.04 -5.27
C LEU A 41 9.90 -9.81 -4.55
N LEU A 42 8.67 -9.28 -4.57
CA LEU A 42 7.50 -9.88 -3.92
C LEU A 42 6.81 -10.97 -4.76
N GLY A 43 7.45 -11.44 -5.84
CA GLY A 43 6.85 -12.45 -6.73
C GLY A 43 5.82 -11.86 -7.70
N GLY A 44 5.96 -10.57 -8.00
CA GLY A 44 5.15 -9.84 -8.96
C GLY A 44 4.21 -8.80 -8.37
N GLY A 45 4.14 -8.60 -7.05
CA GLY A 45 3.31 -7.57 -6.41
C GLY A 45 2.77 -8.00 -5.05
N LEU A 46 1.87 -7.20 -4.47
CA LEU A 46 1.23 -7.50 -3.20
C LEU A 46 -0.10 -8.22 -3.39
N ALA A 47 -0.27 -9.36 -2.70
CA ALA A 47 -1.53 -10.09 -2.73
C ALA A 47 -2.64 -9.35 -1.96
N VAL A 48 -3.86 -9.36 -2.52
CA VAL A 48 -5.06 -8.84 -1.85
C VAL A 48 -5.34 -9.65 -0.58
N GLY A 49 -5.71 -8.95 0.49
CA GLY A 49 -5.96 -9.51 1.82
C GLY A 49 -4.70 -9.68 2.68
N THR A 50 -3.61 -8.98 2.35
CA THR A 50 -2.34 -9.05 3.08
C THR A 50 -1.95 -7.73 3.76
N VAL A 51 -1.03 -7.85 4.74
CA VAL A 51 -0.37 -6.74 5.41
C VAL A 51 1.12 -6.75 5.04
N LEU A 52 1.60 -5.65 4.46
CA LEU A 52 3.01 -5.35 4.27
C LEU A 52 3.47 -4.42 5.40
N LEU A 53 4.40 -4.90 6.23
CA LEU A 53 5.05 -4.11 7.27
C LEU A 53 6.42 -3.64 6.78
N VAL A 54 6.64 -2.32 6.78
CA VAL A 54 7.89 -1.67 6.39
C VAL A 54 8.52 -1.07 7.64
N GLU A 55 9.71 -1.53 7.98
CA GLU A 55 10.49 -0.91 9.05
C GLU A 55 11.18 0.34 8.52
N GLU A 56 10.98 1.44 9.24
CA GLU A 56 11.53 2.73 8.88
C GLU A 56 13.03 2.78 9.15
N ASP A 57 13.73 3.44 8.24
CA ASP A 57 15.08 3.93 8.46
C ASP A 57 15.10 5.04 9.54
N ASN A 58 16.28 5.40 10.04
CA ASN A 58 16.44 6.41 11.11
C ASN A 58 15.79 7.77 10.80
N TYR A 59 15.64 8.10 9.51
CA TYR A 59 15.02 9.36 9.06
C TYR A 59 13.69 9.13 8.33
N ALA A 60 13.18 7.90 8.33
CA ALA A 60 11.98 7.46 7.61
C ALA A 60 11.92 7.89 6.13
N CYS A 61 13.05 8.23 5.50
CA CYS A 61 13.08 8.83 4.16
C CYS A 61 12.63 7.82 3.11
N TYR A 62 13.19 6.62 3.16
CA TYR A 62 12.86 5.55 2.22
C TYR A 62 11.49 4.95 2.52
N ALA A 63 11.16 4.76 3.79
CA ALA A 63 9.84 4.28 4.18
C ALA A 63 8.73 5.24 3.73
N ASN A 64 8.91 6.56 3.90
CA ASN A 64 7.97 7.57 3.44
C ASN A 64 7.88 7.62 1.90
N THR A 65 8.99 7.41 1.20
CA THR A 65 9.01 7.30 -0.27
C THR A 65 8.15 6.11 -0.73
N LEU A 66 8.35 4.92 -0.14
CA LEU A 66 7.53 3.74 -0.43
C LEU A 66 6.06 3.94 -0.08
N PHE A 67 5.78 4.57 1.07
CA PHE A 67 4.44 4.89 1.52
C PHE A 67 3.69 5.80 0.52
N LYS A 68 4.36 6.85 0.05
CA LYS A 68 3.82 7.77 -0.97
C LYS A 68 3.63 7.08 -2.32
N CYS A 69 4.58 6.25 -2.77
CA CYS A 69 4.39 5.43 -3.98
C CYS A 69 3.17 4.52 -3.87
N PHE A 70 2.95 3.88 -2.73
CA PHE A 70 1.82 2.98 -2.52
C PHE A 70 0.47 3.71 -2.62
N LEU A 71 0.38 4.93 -2.07
CA LEU A 71 -0.79 5.80 -2.19
C LEU A 71 -0.96 6.33 -3.61
N ALA A 72 0.11 6.83 -4.23
CA ALA A 72 0.08 7.37 -5.59
C ALA A 72 -0.31 6.31 -6.63
N GLU A 73 0.15 5.06 -6.47
CA GLU A 73 -0.28 3.92 -7.27
C GLU A 73 -1.77 3.62 -7.11
N GLY A 74 -2.32 3.83 -5.92
CA GLY A 74 -3.76 3.77 -5.72
C GLY A 74 -4.51 4.84 -6.52
N VAL A 75 -3.99 6.06 -6.58
CA VAL A 75 -4.59 7.12 -7.41
C VAL A 75 -4.48 6.80 -8.90
N ALA A 76 -3.31 6.33 -9.35
CA ALA A 76 -3.09 5.95 -10.75
C ALA A 76 -4.03 4.80 -11.17
N SER A 77 -4.19 3.80 -10.31
CA SER A 77 -5.03 2.62 -10.53
C SER A 77 -6.52 2.81 -10.19
N ARG A 78 -6.93 3.98 -9.69
CA ARG A 78 -8.31 4.29 -9.22
C ARG A 78 -8.81 3.35 -8.11
N HIS A 79 -7.92 3.01 -7.18
CA HIS A 79 -8.25 2.25 -5.98
C HIS A 79 -8.73 3.19 -4.88
N SER A 80 -9.68 2.75 -4.05
CA SER A 80 -10.04 3.47 -2.82
C SER A 80 -8.85 3.53 -1.87
N LEU A 81 -8.69 4.65 -1.16
CA LEU A 81 -7.55 4.89 -0.27
C LEU A 81 -8.02 5.14 1.15
N PHE A 82 -7.38 4.51 2.13
CA PHE A 82 -7.54 4.78 3.54
C PHE A 82 -6.18 5.19 4.11
N LEU A 83 -6.08 6.41 4.64
CA LEU A 83 -4.87 6.96 5.23
C LEU A 83 -5.05 7.11 6.74
N ALA A 84 -4.18 6.44 7.50
CA ALA A 84 -4.10 6.59 8.94
C ALA A 84 -2.74 7.18 9.31
N THR A 85 -2.73 8.33 9.97
CA THR A 85 -1.50 9.00 10.41
C THR A 85 -1.69 9.65 11.77
N ALA A 86 -0.61 9.65 12.55
CA ALA A 86 -0.52 10.38 13.81
C ALA A 86 0.55 11.49 13.75
N LEU A 87 1.38 11.52 12.70
CA LEU A 87 2.55 12.40 12.59
C LEU A 87 2.22 13.77 12.02
N GLN A 88 1.45 13.80 10.93
CA GLN A 88 1.22 14.99 10.13
C GLN A 88 -0.24 15.07 9.66
N ASP A 89 -0.61 16.23 9.13
CA ASP A 89 -1.95 16.42 8.60
C ASP A 89 -2.16 15.56 7.33
N PRO A 90 -3.26 14.77 7.23
CA PRO A 90 -3.55 13.96 6.04
C PRO A 90 -3.56 14.78 4.75
N HIS A 91 -4.04 16.03 4.80
CA HIS A 91 -4.11 16.91 3.64
C HIS A 91 -2.73 17.22 3.04
N GLU A 92 -1.70 17.35 3.87
CA GLU A 92 -0.32 17.53 3.40
C GLU A 92 0.22 16.28 2.69
N ILE A 93 -0.16 15.09 3.15
CA ILE A 93 0.23 13.83 2.50
C ILE A 93 -0.40 13.76 1.12
N TRP A 94 -1.72 14.01 1.03
CA TRP A 94 -2.45 13.99 -0.24
C TRP A 94 -1.91 14.98 -1.26
N LYS A 95 -1.59 16.20 -0.81
CA LYS A 95 -1.06 17.26 -1.68
C LYS A 95 0.32 16.90 -2.26
N ASN A 96 1.13 16.17 -1.50
CA ASN A 96 2.53 15.86 -1.84
C ASN A 96 2.73 14.45 -2.42
N LEU A 97 1.68 13.79 -2.92
CA LEU A 97 1.81 12.51 -3.59
C LEU A 97 2.48 12.66 -4.97
N PRO A 98 3.46 11.80 -5.33
CA PRO A 98 4.19 11.91 -6.59
C PRO A 98 3.31 11.54 -7.79
N CYS A 99 3.57 12.17 -8.94
CA CYS A 99 2.80 11.92 -10.17
C CYS A 99 3.37 10.72 -10.96
N ALA A 100 2.50 9.95 -11.61
CA ALA A 100 2.92 8.85 -12.49
C ALA A 100 3.52 9.40 -13.80
N VAL A 101 4.67 8.88 -14.23
CA VAL A 101 5.41 9.34 -15.43
C VAL A 101 4.58 9.17 -16.72
N ASP A 102 3.70 8.17 -16.78
CA ASP A 102 2.86 7.95 -17.97
C ASP A 102 1.85 9.07 -18.22
N ASP A 103 1.45 9.79 -17.16
CA ASP A 103 0.57 10.94 -17.27
C ASP A 103 1.26 12.11 -18.00
N LEU A 104 2.60 12.13 -18.03
CA LEU A 104 3.40 13.13 -18.72
C LEU A 104 3.40 12.89 -20.24
N ASN A 105 3.46 11.64 -20.66
CA ASN A 105 3.49 11.29 -22.08
C ASN A 105 2.12 11.43 -22.75
N ALA A 106 1.03 11.36 -21.98
CA ALA A 106 -0.31 11.62 -22.49
C ALA A 106 -0.55 13.12 -22.77
N THR A 107 0.15 14.01 -22.06
CA THR A 107 0.08 15.47 -22.24
C THR A 107 1.09 15.98 -23.28
N SER A 108 2.12 15.21 -23.61
CA SER A 108 3.16 15.56 -24.59
C SER A 108 3.03 14.87 -25.95
N LYS A 109 1.80 14.62 -26.44
CA LYS A 109 1.58 14.23 -27.85
C LYS A 109 1.76 15.44 -28.77
N VAL A 110 2.99 15.93 -28.89
CA VAL A 110 3.40 16.68 -30.07
C VAL A 110 3.54 15.66 -31.20
N PRO A 111 2.90 15.86 -32.37
CA PRO A 111 3.13 14.97 -33.51
C PRO A 111 4.63 14.97 -33.84
N PRO A 112 5.23 13.83 -34.17
CA PRO A 112 6.64 13.80 -34.53
C PRO A 112 6.82 14.60 -35.82
N GLU A 113 7.31 15.83 -35.70
CA GLU A 113 7.91 16.54 -36.82
C GLU A 113 9.16 15.76 -37.26
N GLY A 114 9.36 15.74 -38.58
CA GLY A 114 10.19 14.79 -39.31
C GLY A 114 11.55 14.51 -38.68
N ASP A 115 11.80 13.23 -38.44
CA ASP A 115 13.08 12.68 -38.04
C ASP A 115 14.09 12.83 -39.20
N ASN A 116 14.75 13.99 -39.27
CA ASN A 116 15.98 14.15 -40.04
C ASN A 116 17.18 13.76 -39.16
N SER A 117 17.23 12.50 -38.74
CA SER A 117 18.37 11.95 -38.00
C SER A 117 19.55 11.66 -38.94
N MET A 118 20.67 12.35 -38.74
CA MET A 118 21.98 11.93 -39.24
C MET A 118 22.32 10.55 -38.66
N LYS A 119 22.29 9.50 -39.50
CA LYS A 119 22.56 8.11 -39.09
C LYS A 119 23.96 7.67 -39.53
N ILE A 120 24.88 7.58 -38.58
CA ILE A 120 26.26 7.08 -38.82
C ILE A 120 26.34 5.54 -38.65
N ALA A 121 25.42 4.90 -37.93
CA ALA A 121 25.52 3.48 -37.60
C ALA A 121 24.27 2.69 -38.00
N TRP A 122 24.18 2.32 -39.29
CA TRP A 122 23.13 1.44 -39.86
C TRP A 122 23.03 0.07 -39.16
N ARG A 123 24.12 -0.38 -38.52
CA ARG A 123 24.20 -1.70 -37.86
C ARG A 123 23.24 -1.87 -36.69
N TYR A 124 22.81 -0.78 -36.05
CA TYR A 124 21.92 -0.85 -34.89
C TYR A 124 20.44 -0.68 -35.24
N GLU A 125 20.11 -0.41 -36.51
CA GLU A 125 18.73 -0.21 -36.96
C GLU A 125 17.91 -1.50 -36.93
N ASN A 126 18.57 -2.65 -37.12
CA ASN A 126 17.93 -3.97 -37.16
C ASN A 126 18.19 -4.81 -35.91
N MET A 127 18.77 -4.25 -34.84
CA MET A 127 18.80 -4.98 -33.58
C MET A 127 17.37 -5.09 -33.05
N PRO A 128 16.94 -6.26 -32.58
CA PRO A 128 15.73 -6.36 -31.80
C PRO A 128 15.87 -5.38 -30.65
N LYS A 129 15.03 -4.34 -30.62
CA LYS A 129 14.91 -3.50 -29.43
C LYS A 129 14.50 -4.48 -28.34
N VAL A 130 15.42 -4.76 -27.41
CA VAL A 130 15.11 -5.54 -26.22
C VAL A 130 14.20 -4.64 -25.38
N GLU A 131 12.93 -4.59 -25.74
CA GLU A 131 11.90 -4.14 -24.85
C GLU A 131 11.85 -5.18 -23.74
N SER A 132 12.39 -4.84 -22.57
CA SER A 132 12.23 -5.62 -21.34
C SER A 132 10.78 -5.59 -20.82
N ASN A 133 9.80 -5.48 -21.72
CA ASN A 133 8.38 -5.44 -21.43
C ASN A 133 7.67 -6.46 -22.34
N PRO A 134 7.38 -7.68 -21.84
CA PRO A 134 6.40 -8.50 -22.51
C PRO A 134 5.04 -7.77 -22.43
N THR A 135 4.53 -7.34 -23.57
CA THR A 135 3.22 -6.69 -23.74
C THR A 135 2.07 -7.52 -23.18
N ALA A 136 1.34 -6.97 -22.20
CA ALA A 136 -0.14 -6.88 -22.12
C ALA A 136 -0.58 -6.48 -20.70
N VAL A 137 -0.97 -5.21 -20.50
CA VAL A 137 -1.36 -4.54 -19.24
C VAL A 137 -0.17 -4.12 -18.36
N LYS A 138 0.05 -2.80 -18.30
CA LYS A 138 1.01 -2.18 -17.39
C LYS A 138 0.49 -2.35 -15.95
N PHE A 139 1.19 -3.15 -15.15
CA PHE A 139 0.76 -3.54 -13.80
C PHE A 139 1.04 -2.47 -12.73
N GLY A 140 2.09 -1.68 -12.91
CA GLY A 140 2.48 -0.61 -12.00
C GLY A 140 3.10 0.56 -12.75
N HIS A 141 3.15 1.71 -12.07
CA HIS A 141 3.63 2.96 -12.66
C HIS A 141 5.01 3.34 -12.12
N PHE A 142 5.72 4.15 -12.89
CA PHE A 142 6.89 4.87 -12.39
C PHE A 142 6.44 6.24 -11.90
N PHE A 143 7.00 6.70 -10.80
CA PHE A 143 6.62 7.96 -10.17
C PHE A 143 7.75 8.98 -10.23
N ASP A 144 7.40 10.22 -10.57
CA ASP A 144 8.27 11.38 -10.52
C ASP A 144 7.97 12.18 -9.25
N PHE A 145 8.96 12.29 -8.37
CA PHE A 145 8.86 13.02 -7.10
C PHE A 145 9.03 14.53 -7.26
N THR A 146 9.44 15.01 -8.42
CA THR A 146 9.54 16.46 -8.70
C THR A 146 8.17 17.08 -8.99
N ARG A 147 7.14 16.26 -9.18
CA ARG A 147 5.77 16.68 -9.52
C ARG A 147 4.76 16.00 -8.61
N THR A 148 3.64 16.68 -8.38
CA THR A 148 2.55 16.17 -7.57
C THR A 148 1.37 15.70 -8.42
N VAL A 149 0.56 14.79 -7.89
CA VAL A 149 -0.67 14.32 -8.52
C VAL A 149 -1.64 15.49 -8.75
N ASP A 150 -2.28 15.51 -9.92
CA ASP A 150 -3.31 16.49 -10.24
C ASP A 150 -4.58 16.31 -9.39
N VAL A 151 -5.14 17.43 -8.93
CA VAL A 151 -6.33 17.50 -8.07
C VAL A 151 -7.53 16.84 -8.73
N ALA A 152 -7.68 16.97 -10.05
CA ALA A 152 -8.78 16.32 -10.79
C ALA A 152 -8.71 14.79 -10.76
N ARG A 153 -7.51 14.20 -10.65
CA ARG A 153 -7.35 12.75 -10.48
C ARG A 153 -7.59 12.33 -9.04
N MET A 154 -7.06 13.12 -8.10
CA MET A 154 -7.24 12.89 -6.66
C MET A 154 -8.73 12.86 -6.28
N ASN A 155 -9.54 13.74 -6.88
CA ASN A 155 -10.98 13.83 -6.60
C ASN A 155 -11.82 12.69 -7.20
N LYS A 156 -11.26 11.88 -8.11
CA LYS A 156 -11.95 10.71 -8.68
C LYS A 156 -11.87 9.48 -7.80
N VAL A 157 -11.08 9.54 -6.73
CA VAL A 157 -10.78 8.42 -5.85
C VAL A 157 -11.45 8.63 -4.50
N SER A 158 -12.11 7.58 -4.00
CA SER A 158 -12.65 7.56 -2.64
C SER A 158 -11.50 7.58 -1.63
N LYS A 159 -11.51 8.56 -0.74
CA LYS A 159 -10.50 8.76 0.30
C LYS A 159 -11.16 8.66 1.67
N TYR A 160 -10.52 7.92 2.57
CA TYR A 160 -10.89 7.80 3.97
C TYR A 160 -9.67 8.17 4.82
N GLU A 161 -9.90 8.84 5.93
CA GLU A 161 -8.85 9.38 6.78
C GLU A 161 -9.10 9.00 8.24
N TYR A 162 -8.04 8.64 8.93
CA TYR A 162 -8.02 8.47 10.38
C TYR A 162 -6.84 9.25 10.95
N ARG A 163 -7.13 10.21 11.83
CA ARG A 163 -6.12 10.95 12.57
C ARG A 163 -6.14 10.53 14.02
N SER A 164 -4.99 10.04 14.52
CA SER A 164 -4.85 9.81 15.96
C SER A 164 -4.86 11.17 16.66
N ARG A 165 -5.74 11.33 17.67
CA ARG A 165 -6.02 12.53 18.50
C ARG A 165 -7.25 13.38 18.18
N ASP A 166 -7.82 13.37 16.97
CA ASP A 166 -9.08 14.11 16.70
C ASP A 166 -10.30 13.47 17.38
N ASN A 167 -10.21 12.18 17.71
CA ASN A 167 -11.27 11.40 18.32
C ASN A 167 -11.15 11.29 19.85
N TRP A 168 -10.27 12.07 20.48
CA TRP A 168 -10.12 12.05 21.93
C TRP A 168 -11.25 12.87 22.56
N SER A 169 -12.41 12.24 22.77
CA SER A 169 -13.46 12.84 23.59
C SER A 169 -13.03 12.79 25.06
N GLU A 170 -13.05 13.95 25.72
CA GLU A 170 -12.79 14.11 27.16
C GLU A 170 -13.76 13.28 28.05
N GLU A 171 -14.80 12.70 27.45
CA GLU A 171 -15.84 11.90 28.11
C GLU A 171 -15.43 10.44 28.41
N ALA A 172 -14.29 9.97 27.88
CA ALA A 172 -13.85 8.58 28.05
C ALA A 172 -13.20 8.29 29.43
N GLU A 173 -12.97 9.29 30.28
CA GLU A 173 -12.42 9.11 31.63
C GLU A 173 -13.48 8.80 32.69
N LYS A 174 -14.29 7.76 32.47
CA LYS A 174 -14.98 7.07 33.57
C LYS A 174 -14.36 5.71 33.78
N PRO A 175 -13.60 5.48 34.87
CA PRO A 175 -12.99 4.18 35.16
C PRO A 175 -14.05 3.22 35.71
N SER A 176 -15.04 2.86 34.90
CA SER A 176 -15.97 1.79 35.21
C SER A 176 -15.37 0.46 34.75
N SER A 177 -15.08 -0.40 35.74
CA SER A 177 -14.61 -1.79 35.64
C SER A 177 -13.37 -2.03 34.76
N ARG A 178 -12.24 -2.39 35.41
CA ARG A 178 -11.01 -2.88 34.77
C ARG A 178 -11.26 -4.19 34.00
N SER A 179 -11.84 -4.10 32.81
CA SER A 179 -11.53 -5.06 31.76
C SER A 179 -10.13 -4.70 31.26
N ARG A 180 -9.14 -5.57 31.47
CA ARG A 180 -7.81 -5.42 30.85
C ARG A 180 -7.98 -5.62 29.34
N SER A 181 -8.39 -4.57 28.62
CA SER A 181 -8.32 -4.57 27.15
C SER A 181 -6.86 -4.78 26.78
N LEU A 182 -6.58 -5.79 25.96
CA LEU A 182 -5.23 -6.06 25.43
C LEU A 182 -4.82 -5.06 24.35
N LEU A 183 -5.75 -4.21 23.92
CA LEU A 183 -5.58 -3.16 22.92
C LEU A 183 -5.72 -1.80 23.58
N ASN A 184 -4.81 -0.89 23.22
CA ASN A 184 -4.99 0.52 23.51
C ASN A 184 -6.26 1.07 22.79
N PRO A 185 -6.88 2.13 23.32
CA PRO A 185 -8.09 2.71 22.73
C PRO A 185 -7.89 3.21 21.29
N GLU A 186 -6.71 3.76 20.97
CA GLU A 186 -6.41 4.30 19.64
C GLU A 186 -6.42 3.22 18.55
N TYR A 187 -5.77 2.08 18.79
CA TYR A 187 -5.78 0.93 17.90
C TYR A 187 -7.17 0.30 17.81
N GLN A 188 -7.95 0.31 18.89
CA GLN A 188 -9.33 -0.15 18.85
C GLN A 188 -10.18 0.76 17.96
N ASN A 189 -10.06 2.08 18.09
CA ASN A 189 -10.76 3.06 17.28
C ASN A 189 -10.34 2.97 15.80
N LEU A 190 -9.05 2.82 15.53
CA LEU A 190 -8.51 2.61 14.19
C LEU A 190 -9.06 1.32 13.55
N LEU A 191 -9.07 0.19 14.29
CA LEU A 191 -9.64 -1.07 13.80
C LEU A 191 -11.13 -0.92 13.47
N ASN A 192 -11.89 -0.25 14.34
CA ASN A 192 -13.30 0.01 14.12
C ASN A 192 -13.53 0.87 12.87
N SER A 193 -12.72 1.92 12.67
CA SER A 193 -12.77 2.78 11.49
C SER A 193 -12.45 1.99 10.21
N ILE A 194 -11.41 1.16 10.22
CA ILE A 194 -11.05 0.30 9.08
C ILE A 194 -12.18 -0.67 8.77
N LYS A 195 -12.70 -1.36 9.79
CA LYS A 195 -13.79 -2.32 9.64
C LYS A 195 -15.05 -1.66 9.06
N LYS A 196 -15.40 -0.47 9.57
CA LYS A 196 -16.53 0.33 9.06
C LYS A 196 -16.39 0.59 7.56
N VAL A 197 -15.23 1.07 7.10
CA VAL A 197 -14.98 1.32 5.68
C VAL A 197 -15.05 0.03 4.85
N VAL A 198 -14.51 -1.09 5.36
CA VAL A 198 -14.55 -2.38 4.66
C VAL A 198 -15.99 -2.88 4.47
N ASP A 199 -16.80 -2.79 5.53
CA ASP A 199 -18.17 -3.31 5.56
C ASP A 199 -19.15 -2.40 4.80
N GLU A 200 -19.09 -1.08 5.02
CA GLU A 200 -20.03 -0.11 4.44
C GLU A 200 -19.76 0.19 2.96
N ASN A 201 -18.48 0.20 2.54
CA ASN A 201 -18.09 0.54 1.17
C ASN A 201 -17.91 -0.69 0.26
N GLY A 202 -18.38 -1.86 0.69
CA GLY A 202 -18.46 -3.05 -0.18
C GLY A 202 -17.11 -3.70 -0.50
N HIS A 203 -16.08 -3.46 0.30
CA HIS A 203 -14.79 -4.12 0.16
C HIS A 203 -14.75 -5.50 0.82
N SER A 204 -15.77 -5.91 1.57
CA SER A 204 -15.84 -7.28 2.13
C SER A 204 -16.06 -8.36 1.06
N THR A 205 -15.37 -9.49 1.19
CA THR A 205 -15.52 -10.65 0.29
C THR A 205 -16.82 -11.45 0.53
N SER A 206 -17.53 -11.20 1.64
CA SER A 206 -18.83 -11.83 1.88
C SER A 206 -19.92 -11.34 0.93
N ASN A 207 -19.73 -10.15 0.34
CA ASN A 207 -20.61 -9.62 -0.69
C ASN A 207 -20.27 -10.30 -2.02
N LYS A 208 -21.26 -10.93 -2.66
CA LYS A 208 -21.08 -11.78 -3.87
C LYS A 208 -20.43 -11.06 -5.06
N GLU A 209 -20.47 -9.72 -5.09
CA GLU A 209 -19.84 -8.90 -6.11
C GLU A 209 -19.17 -7.68 -5.46
N LEU A 210 -18.01 -7.31 -6.01
CA LEU A 210 -17.21 -6.18 -5.58
C LEU A 210 -17.93 -4.89 -6.01
N LYS A 211 -18.64 -4.23 -5.07
CA LYS A 211 -19.30 -2.95 -5.35
C LYS A 211 -18.24 -1.96 -5.87
N ASP A 212 -18.53 -1.31 -6.98
CA ASP A 212 -17.66 -0.40 -7.73
C ASP A 212 -16.39 -1.01 -8.36
N GLY A 213 -16.09 -2.29 -8.14
CA GLY A 213 -14.95 -2.97 -8.77
C GLY A 213 -13.58 -2.40 -8.41
N THR A 214 -13.43 -1.77 -7.22
CA THR A 214 -12.16 -1.16 -6.77
C THR A 214 -11.55 -1.85 -5.55
N ILE A 215 -10.21 -1.92 -5.49
CA ILE A 215 -9.48 -2.40 -4.32
C ILE A 215 -9.31 -1.27 -3.30
N LEU A 216 -9.35 -1.59 -2.00
CA LEU A 216 -9.00 -0.65 -0.93
C LEU A 216 -7.52 -0.76 -0.56
N ARG A 217 -6.78 0.34 -0.66
CA ARG A 217 -5.40 0.46 -0.16
C ARG A 217 -5.40 1.18 1.17
N ILE A 218 -5.03 0.48 2.23
CA ILE A 218 -4.90 1.02 3.59
C ILE A 218 -3.43 1.35 3.81
N ALA A 219 -3.13 2.59 4.21
CA ALA A 219 -1.78 3.05 4.49
C ALA A 219 -1.74 3.62 5.91
N ILE A 220 -1.01 2.96 6.81
CA ILE A 220 -0.90 3.34 8.23
C ILE A 220 0.53 3.79 8.51
N GLN A 221 0.71 5.05 8.90
CA GLN A 221 2.01 5.67 9.04
C GLN A 221 2.52 5.59 10.48
N SER A 222 3.77 5.12 10.62
CA SER A 222 4.59 5.15 11.84
C SER A 222 3.88 4.62 13.08
N VAL A 223 3.26 3.45 12.92
CA VAL A 223 2.63 2.69 14.01
C VAL A 223 3.67 2.44 15.10
N GLU A 224 3.25 2.38 16.37
CA GLU A 224 4.14 2.27 17.54
C GLU A 224 4.97 3.52 17.86
N SER A 225 4.88 4.60 17.06
CA SER A 225 5.40 5.88 17.53
C SER A 225 4.63 6.33 18.79
N PRO A 226 5.25 7.15 19.66
CA PRO A 226 4.59 7.69 20.86
C PRO A 226 3.29 8.46 20.58
N LEU A 227 3.01 8.79 19.32
CA LEU A 227 1.79 9.47 18.90
C LEU A 227 0.58 8.53 18.80
N TRP A 228 0.80 7.22 18.66
CA TRP A 228 -0.27 6.21 18.62
C TRP A 228 -0.58 5.58 19.98
N CYS A 229 0.33 5.73 20.96
CA CYS A 229 0.30 4.96 22.19
C CYS A 229 0.69 5.80 23.42
N ASN A 230 -0.07 5.64 24.51
CA ASN A 230 0.44 5.81 25.86
C ASN A 230 0.93 4.45 26.35
N HIS A 231 2.24 4.20 26.29
CA HIS A 231 2.82 2.91 26.63
C HIS A 231 2.83 2.64 28.14
N GLY A 232 2.50 1.40 28.53
CA GLY A 232 2.96 0.77 29.77
C GLY A 232 4.01 -0.30 29.44
N ASP A 233 4.77 -0.75 30.43
CA ASP A 233 5.94 -1.63 30.23
C ASP A 233 5.63 -2.99 29.54
N ASP A 234 4.39 -3.50 29.64
CA ASP A 234 3.94 -4.78 29.07
C ASP A 234 2.89 -4.60 27.95
N ASP A 235 3.12 -3.68 27.01
CA ASP A 235 2.16 -3.39 25.96
C ASP A 235 2.24 -4.37 24.76
N TYR A 236 1.28 -5.29 24.67
CA TYR A 236 1.09 -6.18 23.50
C TYR A 236 0.10 -5.62 22.47
N SER A 237 -0.38 -4.39 22.64
CA SER A 237 -1.46 -3.80 21.84
C SER A 237 -1.18 -3.83 20.34
N LEU A 238 0.07 -3.59 19.92
CA LEU A 238 0.45 -3.64 18.51
C LEU A 238 0.27 -5.06 17.93
N THR A 239 0.72 -6.08 18.65
CA THR A 239 0.61 -7.47 18.16
C THR A 239 -0.86 -7.85 18.02
N VAL A 240 -1.67 -7.51 19.02
CA VAL A 240 -3.10 -7.78 19.02
C VAL A 240 -3.81 -6.98 17.92
N PHE A 241 -3.43 -5.72 17.71
CA PHE A 241 -3.92 -4.89 16.61
C PHE A 241 -3.67 -5.53 15.24
N LEU A 242 -2.42 -5.93 14.97
CA LEU A 242 -2.04 -6.58 13.71
C LEU A 242 -2.76 -7.91 13.51
N TYR A 243 -2.97 -8.68 14.58
CA TYR A 243 -3.74 -9.92 14.54
C TYR A 243 -5.18 -9.69 14.07
N TYR A 244 -5.88 -8.73 14.67
CA TYR A 244 -7.24 -8.38 14.25
C TYR A 244 -7.29 -7.77 12.85
N LEU A 245 -6.35 -6.87 12.53
CA LEU A 245 -6.25 -6.26 11.20
C LEU A 245 -6.06 -7.31 10.11
N ARG A 246 -5.20 -8.30 10.33
CA ARG A 246 -5.01 -9.45 9.42
C ARG A 246 -6.32 -10.22 9.23
N GLY A 247 -7.08 -10.43 10.31
CA GLY A 247 -8.39 -11.07 10.27
C GLY A 247 -9.37 -10.32 9.36
N ILE A 248 -9.47 -9.00 9.50
CA ILE A 248 -10.31 -8.14 8.65
C ILE A 248 -9.86 -8.24 7.19
N LEU A 249 -8.57 -8.09 6.93
CA LEU A 249 -8.04 -8.03 5.56
C LEU A 249 -8.23 -9.33 4.79
N ARG A 250 -8.08 -10.48 5.46
CA ARG A 250 -8.24 -11.81 4.83
C ARG A 250 -9.61 -12.02 4.17
N PHE A 251 -10.64 -11.34 4.66
CA PHE A 251 -12.01 -11.41 4.12
C PHE A 251 -12.42 -10.09 3.43
N SER A 252 -11.44 -9.38 2.84
CA SER A 252 -11.68 -8.13 2.14
C SER A 252 -10.86 -8.02 0.86
N TYR A 253 -11.36 -7.24 -0.09
CA TYR A 253 -10.64 -6.75 -1.25
C TYR A 253 -9.79 -5.53 -0.88
N ALA A 254 -8.94 -5.69 0.14
CA ALA A 254 -8.07 -4.64 0.65
C ALA A 254 -6.64 -5.12 0.86
N VAL A 255 -5.68 -4.19 0.81
CA VAL A 255 -4.27 -4.43 1.14
C VAL A 255 -3.80 -3.32 2.07
N CYS A 256 -3.04 -3.69 3.10
CA CYS A 256 -2.51 -2.72 4.05
C CYS A 256 -1.00 -2.61 3.97
N LEU A 257 -0.49 -1.37 3.90
CA LEU A 257 0.91 -1.02 4.10
C LEU A 257 1.04 -0.28 5.43
N ILE A 258 1.94 -0.76 6.28
CA ILE A 258 2.22 -0.18 7.60
C ILE A 258 3.68 0.22 7.65
N THR A 259 3.99 1.43 8.12
CA THR A 259 5.37 1.80 8.48
C THR A 259 5.57 1.79 9.99
N LEU A 260 6.76 1.39 10.43
CA LEU A 260 7.09 1.19 11.84
C LEU A 260 8.50 1.73 12.16
N PRO A 261 8.64 2.72 13.06
CA PRO A 261 9.92 3.33 13.46
C PRO A 261 10.71 2.41 14.42
N SER A 262 11.13 1.25 13.91
CA SER A 262 11.80 0.21 14.71
C SER A 262 13.11 0.63 15.39
N HIS A 263 13.70 1.77 14.98
CA HIS A 263 14.94 2.32 15.53
C HIS A 263 14.74 3.00 16.90
N ILE A 264 13.59 3.64 17.13
CA ILE A 264 13.25 4.29 18.42
C ILE A 264 13.21 3.24 19.53
N SER A 265 12.68 2.09 19.16
CA SER A 265 12.47 0.91 19.97
C SER A 265 13.75 0.13 20.34
N GLN A 266 14.93 0.55 19.89
CA GLN A 266 16.23 -0.10 20.15
C GLN A 266 17.06 0.58 21.25
N VAL A 267 16.58 1.68 21.85
CA VAL A 267 17.32 2.41 22.89
C VAL A 267 17.24 1.66 24.23
N PRO A 268 18.38 1.23 24.82
CA PRO A 268 18.42 0.27 25.92
C PRO A 268 17.96 0.80 27.29
N SER A 269 17.69 2.10 27.44
CA SER A 269 17.38 2.73 28.73
C SER A 269 15.88 2.93 29.04
N SER A 270 14.95 2.64 28.11
CA SER A 270 13.51 2.83 28.41
C SER A 270 12.50 2.02 27.58
N PHE A 271 12.90 1.11 26.69
CA PHE A 271 11.93 0.30 25.92
C PHE A 271 12.42 -1.14 25.72
N CYS A 272 12.48 -1.93 26.79
CA CYS A 272 12.95 -3.34 26.74
C CYS A 272 11.97 -4.30 26.04
N THR A 273 10.75 -3.84 25.72
CA THR A 273 9.65 -4.67 25.20
C THR A 273 9.68 -4.83 23.67
N SER A 274 10.45 -4.01 22.96
CA SER A 274 10.22 -3.86 21.51
C SER A 274 10.73 -5.01 20.64
N ARG A 275 11.84 -5.67 20.98
CA ARG A 275 12.37 -6.78 20.16
C ARG A 275 11.49 -8.02 20.18
N LYS A 276 10.81 -8.30 21.31
CA LYS A 276 9.87 -9.41 21.44
C LYS A 276 8.56 -9.11 20.70
N VAL A 277 8.03 -7.90 20.86
CA VAL A 277 6.80 -7.45 20.17
C VAL A 277 7.00 -7.42 18.66
N LEU A 278 8.13 -6.89 18.17
CA LEU A 278 8.52 -6.96 16.76
C LEU A 278 8.53 -8.41 16.25
N ASN A 279 9.11 -9.33 17.03
CA ASN A 279 9.13 -10.75 16.67
C ASN A 279 7.74 -11.39 16.63
N SER A 280 6.85 -11.02 17.55
CA SER A 280 5.46 -11.47 17.57
C SER A 280 4.64 -10.88 16.41
N CYS A 281 4.92 -9.63 16.01
CA CYS A 281 4.30 -8.99 14.86
C CYS A 281 4.58 -9.76 13.55
N PHE A 282 5.68 -10.51 13.47
CA PHE A 282 6.00 -11.33 12.28
C PHE A 282 4.96 -12.39 11.98
N TYR A 283 4.34 -12.97 13.01
CA TYR A 283 3.29 -13.97 12.79
C TYR A 283 1.99 -13.33 12.31
N CYS A 284 1.83 -12.02 12.44
CA CYS A 284 0.62 -11.28 12.10
C CYS A 284 0.72 -10.58 10.73
N CYS A 285 1.92 -10.22 10.27
CA CYS A 285 2.14 -9.64 8.94
C CYS A 285 2.40 -10.73 7.88
N ALA A 286 1.98 -10.48 6.64
CA ALA A 286 2.26 -11.42 5.54
C ALA A 286 3.71 -11.25 5.03
N ILE A 287 4.19 -10.01 4.98
CA ILE A 287 5.51 -9.64 4.47
C ILE A 287 6.10 -8.57 5.39
N ARG A 288 7.38 -8.72 5.75
CA ARG A 288 8.18 -7.70 6.45
C ARG A 288 9.32 -7.23 5.57
N LEU A 289 9.40 -5.93 5.34
CA LEU A 289 10.50 -5.27 4.66
C LEU A 289 11.30 -4.44 5.67
N LYS A 290 12.57 -4.80 5.89
CA LYS A 290 13.46 -4.00 6.72
C LYS A 290 14.37 -3.17 5.85
N ILE A 291 14.29 -1.84 5.98
CA ILE A 291 15.14 -0.92 5.24
C ILE A 291 16.42 -0.70 6.03
N TYR A 292 17.55 -1.08 5.44
CA TYR A 292 18.86 -0.80 6.01
C TYR A 292 19.47 0.42 5.34
N THR A 293 19.71 1.48 6.10
CA THR A 293 20.58 2.57 5.65
C THR A 293 22.02 2.14 5.91
N PHE A 294 22.76 1.79 4.87
CA PHE A 294 24.21 1.60 4.95
C PHE A 294 24.89 2.97 5.10
N VAL A 295 24.85 3.55 6.30
CA VAL A 295 25.78 4.62 6.68
C VAL A 295 27.00 3.97 7.32
N LYS A 296 27.83 3.35 6.47
CA LYS A 296 29.18 2.93 6.85
C LYS A 296 30.09 3.19 5.66
N LEU A 297 30.40 4.47 5.44
CA LEU A 297 31.49 4.96 4.62
C LEU A 297 31.62 6.46 4.87
N LEU A 298 32.39 6.80 5.90
CA LEU A 298 33.45 7.81 5.95
C LEU A 298 33.92 7.97 7.40
#